data_AF-A0A3B0URU1-F1
#
_entry.id   AF-A0A3B0URU1-F1
#
_cell.length_a   1.000
_cell.length_b   1.000
_cell.length_c   1.000
_cell.angle_alpha   90.00
_cell.angle_beta   90.00
_cell.angle_gamma   90.00
#
_symmetry.space_group_name_H-M   'P 1'
#
loop_
_entity.id
_entity.type
_entity.pdbx_description
1 polymer ?
#
loop_
_entity_poly.entity_id
_entity_poly.type
_entity_poly.pdbx_seq_one_letter_code
_entity_poly.pdbx_strand_id
1 'polypeptide(L)'
;MNEYTALGLMSGSSLDGVDLTFCHFFEEGQSWHYHIEVAETIAYNEVWKQFLMESLHVSAEELPARDVKFGNYLGKLINDFLKRHNLKPDLIALHGHTLFHQPKQGFSFQLGSGQAIAIKTGIETISDFRNKDILLGGQGAPLVPIGDTQLFADYDFCLNIGGIANISFDVNGIRKALDVCPANQLLNHLSELMGEPYDKGGKMS
;
A
#
# COMPACT_ATOMS: atom_id res chain seq x y z
N MET A 1 25.41 -11.09 -6.76
CA MET A 1 23.97 -11.21 -7.02
C MET A 1 23.32 -11.06 -5.66
N ASN A 2 22.67 -9.92 -5.44
CA ASN A 2 21.93 -9.69 -4.21
C ASN A 2 20.54 -10.29 -4.40
N GLU A 3 20.07 -11.05 -3.42
CA GLU A 3 18.74 -11.65 -3.40
C GLU A 3 18.06 -11.29 -2.08
N TYR A 4 16.80 -10.87 -2.16
CA TYR A 4 16.01 -10.48 -1.01
C TYR A 4 14.59 -11.01 -1.14
N THR A 5 14.04 -11.48 -0.04
CA THR A 5 12.61 -11.78 0.10
C THR A 5 11.95 -10.70 0.94
N ALA A 6 10.85 -10.15 0.45
CA ALA A 6 10.13 -9.10 1.14
C ALA A 6 8.63 -9.38 1.19
N LEU A 7 8.03 -9.09 2.33
CA LEU A 7 6.58 -9.02 2.47
C LEU A 7 6.13 -7.55 2.42
N GLY A 8 5.49 -7.16 1.33
CA GLY A 8 4.83 -5.85 1.20
C GLY A 8 3.44 -5.86 1.82
N LEU A 9 3.10 -4.78 2.52
CA LEU A 9 1.76 -4.56 3.07
C LEU A 9 1.22 -3.19 2.70
N MET A 10 -0.04 -3.17 2.25
CA MET A 10 -0.79 -1.95 1.99
C MET A 10 -2.19 -2.04 2.59
N SER A 11 -2.62 -0.96 3.26
CA SER A 11 -4.04 -0.74 3.57
C SER A 11 -4.48 0.55 2.90
N GLY A 12 -5.25 0.41 1.83
CA GLY A 12 -5.85 1.53 1.12
C GLY A 12 -6.92 2.25 1.93
N SER A 13 -7.25 3.48 1.49
CA SER A 13 -8.33 4.28 2.05
C SER A 13 -9.73 3.74 1.71
N SER A 14 -9.85 2.75 0.82
CA SER A 14 -11.12 2.11 0.45
C SER A 14 -11.68 1.20 1.55
N LEU A 15 -10.89 0.86 2.57
CA LEU A 15 -11.29 -0.01 3.69
C LEU A 15 -11.70 -1.43 3.26
N ASP A 16 -11.25 -1.88 2.08
CA ASP A 16 -11.54 -3.22 1.58
C ASP A 16 -10.78 -4.29 2.37
N GLY A 17 -9.53 -4.00 2.75
CA GLY A 17 -8.69 -4.95 3.46
C GLY A 17 -7.23 -4.51 3.61
N VAL A 18 -6.40 -5.50 3.94
CA VAL A 18 -4.94 -5.44 3.92
C VAL A 18 -4.46 -6.28 2.75
N ASP A 19 -3.77 -5.66 1.80
CA ASP A 19 -3.06 -6.36 0.75
C ASP A 19 -1.70 -6.83 1.29
N LEU A 20 -1.40 -8.11 1.12
CA LEU A 20 -0.13 -8.72 1.44
C LEU A 20 0.48 -9.34 0.18
N THR A 21 1.72 -9.00 -0.12
CA THR A 21 2.44 -9.55 -1.27
C THR A 21 3.83 -10.01 -0.85
N PHE A 22 4.10 -11.30 -0.98
CA PHE A 22 5.43 -11.87 -0.79
C PHE A 22 6.17 -11.91 -2.12
N CYS A 23 7.29 -11.21 -2.19
CA CYS A 23 8.10 -11.06 -3.40
C CYS A 23 9.53 -11.53 -3.17
N HIS A 24 10.10 -12.13 -4.22
CA HIS A 24 11.53 -12.31 -4.38
C HIS A 24 12.05 -11.16 -5.24
N PHE A 25 13.16 -10.56 -4.85
CA PHE A 25 13.89 -9.56 -5.61
C PHE A 25 15.32 -10.04 -5.81
N PHE A 26 15.83 -9.92 -7.03
CA PHE A 26 17.21 -10.29 -7.34
C PHE A 26 17.82 -9.34 -8.35
N GLU A 27 19.14 -9.13 -8.23
CA GLU A 27 19.89 -8.21 -9.06
C GLU A 27 20.69 -8.95 -10.14
N GLU A 28 20.42 -8.66 -11.41
CA GLU A 28 21.21 -9.13 -12.55
C GLU A 28 21.85 -7.92 -13.26
N GLY A 29 23.18 -7.80 -13.16
CA GLY A 29 23.91 -6.64 -13.69
C GLY A 29 23.60 -5.35 -12.90
N GLN A 30 22.89 -4.41 -13.52
CA GLN A 30 22.42 -3.16 -12.91
C GLN A 30 20.88 -3.10 -12.81
N SER A 31 20.21 -4.22 -13.10
CA SER A 31 18.75 -4.30 -13.16
C SER A 31 18.22 -5.13 -11.99
N TRP A 32 17.12 -4.66 -11.43
CA TRP A 32 16.35 -5.41 -10.44
C TRP A 32 15.26 -6.21 -11.14
N HIS A 33 15.15 -7.47 -10.77
CA HIS A 33 14.09 -8.36 -11.19
C HIS A 33 13.28 -8.79 -9.98
N TYR A 34 12.03 -9.18 -10.21
CA TYR A 34 11.16 -9.63 -9.14
C TYR A 34 10.30 -10.82 -9.56
N HIS A 35 9.85 -11.57 -8.57
CA HIS A 35 8.86 -12.62 -8.70
C HIS A 35 7.89 -12.54 -7.52
N ILE A 36 6.59 -12.45 -7.78
CA ILE A 36 5.55 -12.52 -6.76
C ILE A 36 5.25 -13.99 -6.49
N GLU A 37 5.57 -14.47 -5.30
CA GLU A 37 5.26 -15.86 -4.92
C GLU A 37 3.80 -15.99 -4.47
N VAL A 38 3.33 -15.05 -3.64
CA VAL A 38 1.97 -15.05 -3.10
C VAL A 38 1.48 -13.61 -2.97
N ALA A 39 0.24 -13.37 -3.38
CA ALA A 39 -0.49 -12.13 -3.12
C ALA A 39 -1.89 -12.46 -2.58
N GLU A 40 -2.30 -11.83 -1.49
CA GLU A 40 -3.62 -12.01 -0.88
C GLU A 40 -4.12 -10.69 -0.31
N THR A 41 -5.41 -10.40 -0.51
CA THR A 41 -6.12 -9.34 0.22
C THR A 41 -6.92 -9.96 1.35
N ILE A 42 -6.59 -9.61 2.59
CA ILE A 42 -7.36 -10.00 3.76
C ILE A 42 -8.39 -8.91 4.05
N ALA A 43 -9.67 -9.23 3.81
CA ALA A 43 -10.75 -8.27 3.99
C ALA A 43 -10.91 -7.80 5.44
N TYR A 44 -11.21 -6.53 5.64
CA TYR A 44 -11.56 -6.03 6.97
C TYR A 44 -12.95 -6.49 7.38
N ASN A 45 -13.08 -6.92 8.64
CA ASN A 45 -14.39 -7.02 9.26
C ASN A 45 -14.89 -5.63 9.67
N GLU A 46 -16.18 -5.54 10.01
CA GLU A 46 -16.83 -4.27 10.36
C GLU A 46 -16.17 -3.56 11.54
N VAL A 47 -15.61 -4.30 12.51
CA VAL A 47 -14.89 -3.72 13.64
C VAL A 47 -13.66 -2.95 13.17
N TRP A 48 -12.89 -3.49 12.23
CA TRP A 48 -11.69 -2.82 11.70
C TRP A 48 -12.02 -1.69 10.74
N LYS A 49 -13.07 -1.83 9.92
CA LYS A 49 -13.56 -0.73 9.08
C LYS A 49 -13.93 0.47 9.94
N GLN A 50 -14.79 0.25 10.94
CA GLN A 50 -15.21 1.30 11.88
C GLN A 50 -14.01 1.87 12.65
N PHE A 51 -13.11 1.01 13.14
CA PHE A 51 -11.89 1.46 13.81
C PHE A 51 -11.06 2.41 12.94
N LEU A 52 -10.82 2.07 11.67
CA LEU A 52 -10.03 2.91 10.77
C LEU A 52 -10.74 4.22 10.42
N MET A 53 -12.05 4.17 10.14
CA MET A 53 -12.86 5.38 9.90
C MET A 53 -12.80 6.36 11.08
N GLU A 54 -13.01 5.86 12.30
CA GLU A 54 -12.98 6.69 13.50
C GLU A 54 -11.58 7.22 13.83
N SER A 55 -10.52 6.55 13.38
CA SER A 55 -9.13 6.96 13.63
C SER A 55 -8.80 8.32 13.02
N LEU A 56 -9.56 8.79 12.02
CA LEU A 56 -9.40 10.12 11.45
C LEU A 56 -9.86 11.25 12.40
N HIS A 57 -10.72 10.92 13.36
CA HIS A 57 -11.44 11.90 14.19
C HIS A 57 -11.06 11.86 15.67
N VAL A 58 -10.04 11.09 16.03
CA VAL A 58 -9.58 11.00 17.42
C VAL A 58 -8.67 12.15 17.83
N SER A 59 -8.52 12.31 19.14
CA SER A 59 -7.58 13.28 19.71
C SER A 59 -6.12 12.91 19.41
N ALA A 60 -5.23 13.89 19.54
CA ALA A 60 -3.79 13.68 19.40
C ALA A 60 -3.22 12.68 20.42
N GLU A 61 -3.83 12.57 21.60
CA GLU A 61 -3.44 11.62 22.65
C GLU A 61 -3.84 10.17 22.30
N GLU A 62 -4.98 9.99 21.66
CA GLU A 62 -5.48 8.66 21.27
C GLU A 62 -4.82 8.11 20.01
N LEU A 63 -4.32 8.99 19.14
CA LEU A 63 -3.75 8.59 17.85
C LEU A 63 -2.56 7.61 17.99
N PRO A 64 -1.56 7.82 18.88
CA PRO A 64 -0.51 6.84 19.12
C PRO A 64 -1.02 5.48 19.61
N ALA A 65 -2.05 5.48 20.46
CA ALA A 65 -2.65 4.24 20.94
C ALA A 65 -3.31 3.45 19.79
N ARG A 66 -3.96 4.16 18.86
CA ARG A 66 -4.53 3.54 17.65
C ARG A 66 -3.45 3.03 16.71
N ASP A 67 -2.34 3.76 16.56
CA ASP A 67 -1.20 3.37 15.72
C ASP A 67 -0.60 2.03 16.18
N VAL A 68 -0.36 1.91 17.48
CA VAL A 68 0.13 0.68 18.11
C VAL A 68 -0.90 -0.45 18.00
N LYS A 69 -2.19 -0.16 18.24
CA LYS A 69 -3.25 -1.18 18.16
C LYS A 69 -3.38 -1.76 16.75
N PHE A 70 -3.32 -0.90 15.73
CA PHE A 70 -3.39 -1.34 14.34
C PHE A 70 -2.12 -2.09 13.92
N GLY A 71 -0.92 -1.60 14.32
CA GLY A 71 0.33 -2.32 14.09
C GLY A 71 0.34 -3.73 14.71
N ASN A 72 -0.19 -3.90 15.92
CA ASN A 72 -0.33 -5.21 16.55
C ASN A 72 -1.28 -6.16 15.80
N TYR A 73 -2.36 -5.61 15.24
CA TYR A 73 -3.29 -6.37 14.39
C TYR A 73 -2.61 -6.83 13.10
N LEU A 74 -1.91 -5.92 12.41
CA LEU A 74 -1.14 -6.25 11.21
C LEU A 74 -0.07 -7.29 11.51
N GLY A 75 0.66 -7.18 12.62
CA GLY A 75 1.66 -8.18 13.04
C GLY A 75 1.05 -9.57 13.26
N LYS A 76 -0.18 -9.66 13.78
CA LYS A 76 -0.90 -10.93 13.87
C LYS A 76 -1.26 -11.47 12.47
N LEU A 77 -1.83 -10.63 11.61
CA LEU A 77 -2.16 -11.02 10.23
C LEU A 77 -0.95 -11.53 9.47
N ILE A 78 0.19 -10.85 9.60
CA ILE A 78 1.46 -11.23 8.98
C ILE A 78 1.88 -12.62 9.45
N ASN A 79 1.92 -12.88 10.75
CA ASN A 79 2.30 -14.19 11.27
C ASN A 79 1.36 -15.30 10.78
N ASP A 80 0.04 -15.03 10.74
CA ASP A 80 -0.95 -15.98 10.24
C ASP A 80 -0.75 -16.26 8.74
N PHE A 81 -0.49 -15.23 7.93
CA PHE A 81 -0.18 -15.35 6.50
C PHE A 81 1.13 -16.13 6.26
N LEU A 82 2.23 -15.74 6.90
CA LEU A 82 3.53 -16.39 6.76
C LEU A 82 3.47 -17.87 7.17
N LYS A 83 2.77 -18.18 8.28
CA LYS A 83 2.59 -19.56 8.74
C LYS A 83 1.77 -20.38 7.75
N ARG A 84 0.69 -19.82 7.19
CA ARG A 84 -0.20 -20.51 6.24
C ARG A 84 0.52 -20.89 4.96
N HIS A 85 1.38 -20.01 4.46
CA HIS A 85 2.14 -20.22 3.23
C HIS A 85 3.54 -20.82 3.46
N ASN A 86 3.93 -21.03 4.72
CA ASN A 86 5.27 -21.51 5.10
C ASN A 86 6.40 -20.63 4.53
N LEU A 87 6.25 -19.31 4.67
CA LEU A 87 7.15 -18.29 4.13
C LEU A 87 7.98 -17.62 5.25
N LYS A 88 9.16 -17.11 4.90
CA LYS A 88 10.01 -16.33 5.79
C LYS A 88 10.71 -15.22 5.00
N PRO A 89 10.25 -13.96 5.10
CA PRO A 89 10.88 -12.84 4.41
C PRO A 89 12.10 -12.36 5.18
N ASP A 90 13.03 -11.72 4.46
CA ASP A 90 14.15 -10.97 5.06
C ASP A 90 13.65 -9.67 5.70
N LEU A 91 12.67 -9.03 5.06
CA LEU A 91 12.08 -7.77 5.54
C LEU A 91 10.58 -7.67 5.30
N ILE A 92 9.94 -6.80 6.07
CA ILE A 92 8.56 -6.35 5.88
C ILE A 92 8.57 -4.90 5.43
N ALA A 93 7.84 -4.58 4.37
CA ALA A 93 7.63 -3.21 3.89
C ALA A 93 6.19 -2.79 4.16
N LEU A 94 5.98 -1.90 5.14
CA LEU A 94 4.67 -1.44 5.57
C LEU A 94 4.37 -0.03 5.05
N HIS A 95 3.39 0.08 4.16
CA HIS A 95 2.81 1.39 3.82
C HIS A 95 1.96 1.94 4.97
N GLY A 96 1.13 1.08 5.59
CA GLY A 96 0.14 1.49 6.60
C GLY A 96 -1.15 2.03 5.99
N HIS A 97 -2.02 2.61 6.83
CA HIS A 97 -3.31 3.19 6.45
C HIS A 97 -3.26 4.72 6.55
N THR A 98 -3.38 5.43 5.43
CA THR A 98 -3.24 6.89 5.39
C THR A 98 -4.39 7.58 6.13
N LEU A 99 -4.09 8.33 7.19
CA LEU A 99 -5.05 9.24 7.84
C LEU A 99 -4.84 10.69 7.39
N PHE A 100 -3.58 11.11 7.27
CA PHE A 100 -3.25 12.47 6.85
C PHE A 100 -2.25 12.47 5.71
N HIS A 101 -2.49 13.31 4.71
CA HIS A 101 -1.56 13.57 3.63
C HIS A 101 -1.52 15.07 3.35
N GLN A 102 -0.54 15.76 3.94
CA GLN A 102 -0.42 17.21 3.94
C GLN A 102 1.00 17.63 3.50
N PRO A 103 1.44 17.28 2.28
CA PRO A 103 2.80 17.57 1.82
C PRO A 103 3.12 19.07 1.81
N LYS A 104 2.13 19.94 1.56
CA LYS A 104 2.29 21.40 1.68
C LYS A 104 2.64 21.87 3.09
N GLN A 105 2.26 21.10 4.10
CA GLN A 105 2.58 21.32 5.50
C GLN A 105 3.80 20.49 5.95
N GLY A 106 4.43 19.74 5.04
CA GLY A 106 5.64 18.98 5.31
C GLY A 106 5.44 17.63 5.98
N PHE A 107 4.22 17.05 5.97
CA PHE A 107 4.01 15.75 6.61
C PHE A 107 2.94 14.86 5.95
N SER A 108 3.04 13.57 6.24
CA SER A 108 1.98 12.58 6.05
C SER A 108 1.92 11.68 7.29
N PHE A 109 0.78 11.07 7.57
CA PHE A 109 0.65 10.09 8.64
C PHE A 109 -0.09 8.85 8.14
N GLN A 110 0.60 7.72 8.23
CA GLN A 110 0.06 6.40 7.95
C GLN A 110 -0.02 5.64 9.27
N LEU A 111 -1.24 5.25 9.65
CA LEU A 111 -1.51 4.43 10.82
C LEU A 111 -0.97 3.01 10.59
N GLY A 112 -0.36 2.44 11.62
CA GLY A 112 0.22 1.11 11.63
C GLY A 112 1.66 1.16 12.11
N SER A 113 1.87 0.96 13.42
CA SER A 113 3.20 1.01 14.00
C SER A 113 4.13 -0.07 13.44
N GLY A 114 5.14 0.34 12.66
CA GLY A 114 6.18 -0.55 12.16
C GLY A 114 6.98 -1.24 13.28
N GLN A 115 7.19 -0.55 14.41
CA GLN A 115 7.83 -1.15 15.59
C GLN A 115 6.97 -2.26 16.21
N ALA A 116 5.65 -2.03 16.34
CA ALA A 116 4.75 -3.06 16.84
C ALA A 116 4.77 -4.30 15.94
N ILE A 117 4.80 -4.11 14.61
CA ILE A 117 4.95 -5.22 13.65
C ILE A 117 6.28 -5.94 13.87
N ALA A 118 7.42 -5.23 13.88
CA ALA A 118 8.74 -5.83 14.04
C ALA A 118 8.85 -6.67 15.32
N ILE A 119 8.31 -6.17 16.45
CA ILE A 119 8.30 -6.91 17.72
C ILE A 119 7.39 -8.14 17.63
N LYS A 120 6.23 -8.01 16.97
CA LYS A 120 5.24 -9.10 16.87
C LYS A 120 5.68 -10.23 15.94
N THR A 121 6.40 -9.91 14.88
CA THR A 121 6.84 -10.85 13.84
C THR A 121 8.27 -11.33 14.06
N GLY A 122 9.10 -10.55 14.76
CA GLY A 122 10.53 -10.80 14.87
C GLY A 122 11.31 -10.53 13.57
N ILE A 123 10.72 -9.77 12.63
CA ILE A 123 11.26 -9.51 11.30
C ILE A 123 11.51 -8.01 11.15
N GLU A 124 12.63 -7.65 10.50
CA GLU A 124 12.95 -6.26 10.20
C GLU A 124 11.81 -5.61 9.41
N THR A 125 11.32 -4.47 9.89
CA THR A 125 10.16 -3.79 9.32
C THR A 125 10.53 -2.37 8.91
N ILE A 126 10.43 -2.10 7.62
CA ILE A 126 10.62 -0.79 7.01
C ILE A 126 9.24 -0.15 6.82
N SER A 127 9.09 1.10 7.25
CA SER A 127 7.83 1.86 7.16
C SER A 127 8.13 3.34 6.93
N ASP A 128 7.07 4.17 6.90
CA ASP A 128 7.17 5.63 6.77
C ASP A 128 7.79 6.15 5.45
N PHE A 129 7.43 5.50 4.34
CA PHE A 129 7.98 5.83 3.03
C PHE A 129 7.67 7.25 2.56
N ARG A 130 6.47 7.77 2.89
CA ARG A 130 5.99 9.07 2.37
C ARG A 130 6.70 10.25 3.00
N ASN A 131 6.95 10.23 4.30
CA ASN A 131 7.60 11.35 4.97
C ASN A 131 9.03 11.54 4.49
N LYS A 132 9.76 10.46 4.18
CA LYS A 132 11.10 10.58 3.59
C LYS A 132 11.10 11.40 2.29
N ASP A 133 10.15 11.14 1.39
CA ASP A 133 10.02 11.88 0.14
C ASP A 133 9.62 13.34 0.40
N ILE A 134 8.64 13.59 1.28
CA ILE A 134 8.19 14.95 1.64
C ILE A 134 9.34 15.77 2.24
N LEU A 135 10.12 15.19 3.15
CA LEU A 135 11.27 15.84 3.77
C LEU A 135 12.41 16.15 2.78
N LEU A 136 12.47 15.43 1.66
CA LEU A 136 13.38 15.71 0.54
C LEU A 136 12.79 16.71 -0.48
N GLY A 137 11.62 17.30 -0.19
CA GLY A 137 10.95 18.28 -1.05
C GLY A 137 9.96 17.70 -2.05
N GLY A 138 9.69 16.39 -2.00
CA GLY A 138 8.69 15.71 -2.81
C GLY A 138 7.25 15.91 -2.30
N GLN A 139 6.31 15.18 -2.91
CA GLN A 139 4.89 15.23 -2.53
C GLN A 139 4.47 14.06 -1.62
N GLY A 140 5.32 13.06 -1.42
CA GLY A 140 5.01 11.82 -0.71
C GLY A 140 4.06 10.90 -1.49
N ALA A 141 3.71 11.24 -2.73
CA ALA A 141 2.79 10.49 -3.60
C ALA A 141 2.87 10.99 -5.06
N PRO A 142 2.62 10.11 -6.06
CA PRO A 142 2.75 8.66 -5.99
C PRO A 142 4.22 8.25 -5.83
N LEU A 143 4.52 7.28 -4.97
CA LEU A 143 5.88 6.72 -4.81
C LEU A 143 6.20 5.63 -5.85
N VAL A 144 5.18 5.22 -6.60
CA VAL A 144 5.22 4.15 -7.60
C VAL A 144 6.21 4.39 -8.75
N PRO A 145 6.48 5.61 -9.25
CA PRO A 145 7.30 5.81 -10.46
C PRO A 145 8.71 5.21 -10.42
N ILE A 146 9.36 5.15 -9.25
CA ILE A 146 10.68 4.50 -9.14
C ILE A 146 10.56 2.98 -9.25
N GLY A 147 9.50 2.39 -8.70
CA GLY A 147 9.14 0.99 -8.90
C GLY A 147 8.81 0.71 -10.36
N ASP A 148 8.02 1.56 -11.02
CA ASP A 148 7.73 1.43 -12.45
C ASP A 148 9.00 1.47 -13.30
N THR A 149 9.93 2.35 -12.96
CA THR A 149 11.19 2.47 -13.71
C THR A 149 12.09 1.26 -13.51
N GLN A 150 12.16 0.70 -12.30
CA GLN A 150 13.07 -0.41 -12.00
C GLN A 150 12.46 -1.79 -12.34
N LEU A 151 11.16 -1.96 -12.14
CA LEU A 151 10.48 -3.26 -12.21
C LEU A 151 9.62 -3.42 -13.47
N PHE A 152 9.22 -2.31 -14.11
CA PHE A 152 8.37 -2.29 -15.31
C PHE A 152 9.04 -1.50 -16.45
N ALA A 153 10.37 -1.55 -16.52
CA ALA A 153 11.17 -0.87 -17.55
C ALA A 153 10.80 -1.30 -18.98
N ASP A 154 10.33 -2.55 -19.15
CA ASP A 154 9.93 -3.12 -20.44
C ASP A 154 8.59 -2.59 -20.96
N TYR A 155 7.87 -1.79 -20.15
CA TYR A 155 6.56 -1.23 -20.51
C TYR A 155 6.63 0.30 -20.71
N ASP A 156 6.18 0.73 -21.88
CA ASP A 156 6.09 2.16 -22.25
C ASP A 156 5.13 2.93 -21.32
N PHE A 157 4.01 2.29 -20.94
CA PHE A 157 2.94 2.87 -20.13
C PHE A 157 2.50 1.90 -19.03
N CYS A 158 2.31 2.41 -17.82
CA CYS A 158 1.63 1.70 -16.74
C CYS A 158 0.34 2.46 -16.38
N LEU A 159 -0.81 1.80 -16.47
CA LEU A 159 -2.12 2.39 -16.15
C LEU A 159 -2.68 1.70 -14.90
N ASN A 160 -2.87 2.48 -13.84
CA ASN A 160 -3.58 2.03 -12.65
C ASN A 160 -5.00 2.59 -12.64
N ILE A 161 -6.00 1.72 -12.54
CA ILE A 161 -7.43 2.07 -12.50
C ILE A 161 -7.95 1.84 -11.08
N GLY A 162 -7.63 2.76 -10.17
CA GLY A 162 -8.16 2.78 -8.81
C GLY A 162 -9.45 3.60 -8.72
N GLY A 163 -9.63 4.31 -7.60
CA GLY A 163 -10.69 5.32 -7.49
C GLY A 163 -10.54 6.43 -8.55
N ILE A 164 -9.30 6.86 -8.78
CA ILE A 164 -8.85 7.71 -9.89
C ILE A 164 -7.94 6.86 -10.78
N ALA A 165 -8.08 6.99 -12.10
CA ALA A 165 -7.15 6.41 -13.04
C ALA A 165 -5.90 7.27 -13.15
N ASN A 166 -4.72 6.67 -13.03
CA ASN A 166 -3.44 7.35 -13.23
C ASN A 166 -2.55 6.55 -14.18
N ILE A 167 -1.74 7.28 -14.95
CA ILE A 167 -0.84 6.70 -15.94
C ILE A 167 0.59 7.16 -15.67
N SER A 168 1.55 6.25 -15.79
CA SER A 168 2.98 6.55 -15.81
C SER A 168 3.62 6.13 -17.13
N PHE A 169 4.59 6.90 -17.61
CA PHE A 169 5.28 6.65 -18.88
C PHE A 169 6.64 7.35 -18.93
N ASP A 170 7.56 6.83 -19.74
CA ASP A 170 8.87 7.44 -19.93
C ASP A 170 8.81 8.61 -20.91
N VAL A 171 9.47 9.72 -20.57
CA VAL A 171 9.76 10.81 -21.50
C VAL A 171 11.23 11.18 -21.39
N ASN A 172 12.04 10.71 -22.34
CA ASN A 172 13.48 10.96 -22.42
C ASN A 172 14.25 10.43 -21.19
N GLY A 173 13.96 9.21 -20.73
CA GLY A 173 14.61 8.59 -19.57
C GLY A 173 14.09 9.12 -18.22
N ILE A 174 12.99 9.87 -18.23
CA ILE A 174 12.32 10.39 -17.05
C ILE A 174 10.90 9.82 -17.01
N ARG A 175 10.65 8.89 -16.08
CA ARG A 175 9.29 8.38 -15.82
C ARG A 175 8.43 9.50 -15.23
N LYS A 176 7.42 9.92 -15.98
CA LYS A 176 6.38 10.87 -15.56
C LYS A 176 5.14 10.09 -15.13
N ALA A 177 4.35 10.68 -14.24
CA ALA A 177 3.04 10.15 -13.85
C ALA A 177 2.02 11.28 -13.74
N LEU A 178 0.76 11.01 -14.09
CA LEU A 178 -0.35 11.96 -13.97
C LEU A 178 -1.70 11.26 -13.76
N ASP A 179 -2.60 11.93 -13.05
CA ASP A 179 -4.00 11.52 -12.93
C ASP A 179 -4.76 11.84 -14.22
N VAL A 180 -5.53 10.88 -14.74
CA VAL A 180 -6.26 10.98 -16.01
C VAL A 180 -7.71 11.40 -15.77
N CYS A 181 -8.43 10.64 -14.95
CA CYS A 181 -9.85 10.87 -14.67
C CYS A 181 -10.34 10.09 -13.44
N PRO A 182 -11.50 10.45 -12.85
CA PRO A 182 -12.22 9.56 -11.95
C PRO A 182 -12.55 8.23 -12.62
N ALA A 183 -12.40 7.14 -11.87
CA ALA A 183 -12.63 5.77 -12.33
C ALA A 183 -13.57 5.03 -11.36
N ASN A 184 -13.06 4.04 -10.61
CA ASN A 184 -13.92 3.20 -9.78
C ASN A 184 -14.61 3.95 -8.64
N GLN A 185 -14.13 5.13 -8.23
CA GLN A 185 -14.82 5.91 -7.20
C GLN A 185 -16.23 6.31 -7.66
N LEU A 186 -16.37 6.76 -8.92
CA LEU A 186 -17.67 7.13 -9.47
C LEU A 186 -18.52 5.88 -9.76
N LEU A 187 -17.91 4.83 -10.32
CA LEU A 187 -18.61 3.60 -10.69
C LEU A 187 -19.11 2.83 -9.45
N ASN A 188 -18.31 2.76 -8.39
CA ASN A 188 -18.71 2.12 -7.14
C ASN A 188 -19.86 2.88 -6.50
N HIS A 189 -19.83 4.22 -6.50
CA HIS A 189 -20.96 5.02 -6.00
C HIS A 189 -22.27 4.72 -6.75
N LEU A 190 -22.23 4.58 -8.08
CA LEU A 190 -23.42 4.19 -8.86
C LEU A 190 -23.87 2.75 -8.57
N SER A 191 -22.92 1.84 -8.35
CA SER A 191 -23.21 0.44 -8.01
C SER A 191 -23.88 0.34 -6.62
N GLU A 192 -23.43 1.15 -5.66
CA GLU A 192 -24.00 1.18 -4.31
C GLU A 192 -25.47 1.59 -4.32
N LEU A 193 -25.87 2.49 -5.23
CA LEU A 193 -27.29 2.85 -5.43
C LEU A 193 -28.14 1.67 -5.92
N MET A 194 -27.51 0.64 -6.48
CA MET A 194 -28.13 -0.62 -6.90
C MET A 194 -27.93 -1.76 -5.90
N GLY A 195 -27.35 -1.47 -4.73
CA GLY A 195 -27.16 -2.44 -3.65
C GLY A 195 -25.89 -3.28 -3.75
N GLU A 196 -24.96 -2.95 -4.65
CA GLU A 196 -23.71 -3.69 -4.86
C GLU A 196 -22.50 -2.79 -4.63
N PRO A 197 -21.38 -3.28 -4.05
CA PRO A 197 -20.24 -2.43 -3.72
C PRO A 197 -19.45 -1.95 -4.95
N TYR A 198 -19.54 -2.66 -6.08
CA TYR A 198 -18.94 -2.29 -7.38
C TYR A 198 -19.58 -3.11 -8.52
N ASP A 199 -19.36 -2.67 -9.77
CA ASP A 199 -19.81 -3.41 -10.96
C ASP A 199 -18.89 -4.60 -11.24
N LYS A 200 -19.29 -5.76 -10.71
CA LYS A 200 -18.53 -7.00 -10.83
C LYS A 200 -18.46 -7.50 -12.27
N GLY A 201 -17.31 -7.25 -12.88
CA GLY A 201 -16.99 -7.67 -14.25
C GLY A 201 -17.61 -6.78 -15.32
N GLY A 202 -18.01 -5.55 -14.98
CA GLY A 202 -18.56 -4.59 -15.97
C GLY A 202 -19.95 -4.95 -16.49
N LYS A 203 -20.75 -5.66 -15.68
CA LYS A 203 -22.03 -6.26 -16.08
C LYS A 203 -23.26 -5.39 -15.83
N MET A 204 -23.13 -4.30 -15.08
CA MET A 204 -24.24 -3.40 -14.76
C MET A 204 -24.49 -2.32 -15.83
N SER A 205 -23.68 -2.34 -16.89
CA SER A 205 -23.79 -1.42 -18.04
C SER A 205 -25.06 -1.58 -18.88
#